data_AF-A0A3N5NEA9-F1
#
_entry.id   AF-A0A3N5NEA9-F1
#
_cell.length_a   1.000
_cell.length_b   1.000
_cell.length_c   1.000
_cell.angle_alpha   90.00
_cell.angle_beta   90.00
_cell.angle_gamma   90.00
#
_symmetry.space_group_name_H-M   'P 1'
#
loop_
_entity.id
_entity.type
_entity.pdbx_description
1 polymer ?
#
loop_
_entity_poly.entity_id
_entity_poly.type
_entity_poly.pdbx_seq_one_letter_code
_entity_poly.pdbx_strand_id
1 'polypeptide(L)' 'MSLLEKALVIVSMVSFFGCAVVMEEQAPQGSGKVAVCHKGKKTIYVDEAAVKAHLGHGDYLGPCK' A
#
# COMPACT_ATOMS: atom_id res chain seq x y z
N MET A 1 9.56 42.63 16.83
CA MET A 1 8.95 41.94 15.67
C MET A 1 7.73 41.19 16.18
N SER A 2 6.59 41.88 16.14
CA SER A 2 5.36 41.58 16.86
C SER A 2 4.70 40.29 16.39
N LEU A 3 4.01 39.62 17.31
CA LEU A 3 3.31 38.35 17.10
C LEU A 3 2.24 38.41 16.00
N LEU A 4 1.79 39.63 15.62
CA LEU A 4 0.84 39.87 14.53
C LEU A 4 1.40 39.58 13.14
N GLU A 5 2.69 39.85 12.88
CA GLU A 5 3.31 39.58 11.56
C GLU A 5 3.47 38.08 11.30
N LYS A 6 3.62 37.28 12.37
CA LYS A 6 3.77 35.83 12.26
C LYS A 6 2.45 35.12 12.01
N ALA A 7 1.32 35.69 12.44
CA ALA A 7 0.00 35.09 12.28
C ALA A 7 -0.46 35.04 10.81
N LEU A 8 0.00 35.97 9.95
CA LEU A 8 -0.37 36.02 8.54
C LEU A 8 0.30 34.91 7.71
N VAL A 9 1.48 34.44 8.12
CA VAL A 9 2.25 33.41 7.40
C VAL A 9 1.73 32.00 7.69
N ILE A 10 1.07 31.78 8.84
CA ILE A 10 0.59 30.45 9.23
C ILE A 10 -0.77 30.12 8.61
N VAL A 11 -1.56 31.13 8.23
CA VAL A 11 -2.88 30.94 7.61
C VAL A 11 -2.80 30.63 6.10
N SER A 12 -1.73 31.00 5.40
CA SER A 12 -1.62 30.70 3.95
C SER A 12 -1.07 29.30 3.63
N MET A 13 -0.39 28.64 4.59
CA MET A 13 0.18 27.30 4.40
C MET A 13 -0.77 26.15 4.76
N VAL A 14 -1.96 26.44 5.26
CA VAL A 14 -3.01 25.44 5.55
C VAL A 14 -3.98 25.27 4.37
N SER A 15 -3.76 25.99 3.26
CA SER A 15 -4.66 25.99 2.09
C SER A 15 -4.04 25.39 0.81
N PHE A 16 -2.88 24.73 0.90
CA PHE A 16 -2.32 23.92 -0.19
C PHE A 16 -1.86 22.58 0.39
N PHE A 17 -2.40 21.48 -0.13
CA PHE A 17 -2.32 20.12 0.41
C PHE A 17 -3.09 19.93 1.72
N GLY A 18 -4.42 19.84 1.59
CA GLY A 18 -5.17 18.95 2.46
C GLY A 18 -4.63 17.53 2.34
N CYS A 19 -3.64 17.18 3.16
CA CYS A 19 -3.25 15.79 3.40
C CYS A 19 -4.34 15.12 4.25
N ALA A 20 -5.54 14.99 3.69
CA ALA A 20 -6.33 13.81 3.99
C ALA A 20 -5.47 12.64 3.50
N VAL A 21 -4.73 12.02 4.42
CA VAL A 21 -4.11 10.72 4.18
C VAL A 21 -5.28 9.77 4.04
N VAL A 22 -5.82 9.67 2.83
CA VAL A 22 -6.60 8.52 2.43
C VAL A 22 -5.64 7.36 2.60
N MET A 23 -5.80 6.59 3.69
CA MET A 23 -5.36 5.21 3.71
C MET A 23 -6.21 4.53 2.63
N GLU A 24 -5.73 4.61 1.39
CA GLU A 24 -6.13 3.65 0.37
C GLU A 24 -5.54 2.33 0.88
N GLU A 25 -6.36 1.56 1.59
CA GLU A 25 -6.19 0.12 1.61
C GLU A 25 -6.20 -0.28 0.13
N GLN A 26 -5.00 -0.40 -0.44
CA GLN A 26 -4.81 -0.86 -1.81
C GLN A 26 -5.26 -2.32 -1.84
N ALA A 27 -6.57 -2.53 -1.86
CA ALA A 27 -7.18 -3.73 -2.38
C ALA A 27 -6.53 -3.97 -3.76
N PRO A 28 -6.11 -5.21 -4.07
CA PRO A 28 -5.34 -5.47 -5.27
C PRO A 28 -6.15 -5.01 -6.49
N GLN A 29 -5.78 -3.85 -7.05
CA GLN A 29 -6.34 -3.33 -8.28
C GLN A 29 -6.10 -4.39 -9.36
N GLY A 30 -7.21 -4.87 -9.93
CA GLY A 30 -7.31 -6.13 -10.69
C GLY A 30 -6.37 -6.22 -11.88
N SER A 31 -5.14 -6.67 -11.63
CA SER A 31 -4.06 -6.76 -12.61
C SER A 31 -3.58 -8.20 -12.82
N GLY A 32 -4.48 -9.19 -12.66
CA GLY A 32 -4.16 -10.60 -12.91
C GLY A 32 -3.17 -11.20 -11.90
N LYS A 33 -3.07 -10.61 -10.70
CA LYS A 33 -2.24 -11.16 -9.63
C LYS A 33 -2.94 -12.34 -8.97
N VAL A 34 -2.20 -13.41 -8.73
CA VAL A 34 -2.64 -14.64 -8.09
C VAL A 34 -2.18 -14.63 -6.63
N ALA A 35 -3.09 -14.94 -5.72
CA ALA A 35 -2.77 -15.10 -4.31
C ALA A 35 -1.95 -16.38 -4.08
N VAL A 36 -0.88 -16.27 -3.30
CA VAL A 36 -0.01 -17.39 -2.91
C VAL A 36 0.37 -17.22 -1.43
N CYS A 37 0.32 -18.31 -0.65
CA CYS A 37 0.82 -18.34 0.71
C CYS A 37 2.33 -18.60 0.69
N HIS A 38 3.10 -17.55 0.95
CA HIS A 38 4.54 -17.58 0.96
C HIS A 38 5.06 -18.09 2.31
N LYS A 39 5.90 -19.13 2.26
CA LYS A 39 6.55 -19.74 3.45
C LYS A 39 5.60 -20.12 4.58
N GLY A 40 4.32 -20.35 4.28
CA GLY A 40 3.29 -20.68 5.28
C GLY A 40 2.98 -19.55 6.29
N LYS A 41 3.38 -18.31 6.02
CA LYS A 41 3.29 -17.19 6.99
C LYS A 41 2.65 -15.93 6.45
N LYS A 42 2.69 -15.72 5.13
CA LYS A 42 2.25 -14.47 4.51
C LYS A 42 1.57 -14.72 3.16
N THR A 43 0.37 -14.20 2.98
CA THR A 43 -0.25 -14.12 1.66
C THR A 43 0.41 -13.00 0.85
N ILE A 44 0.87 -13.32 -0.36
CA ILE A 44 1.36 -12.35 -1.34
C ILE A 44 0.56 -12.50 -2.64
N TYR A 45 0.55 -11.45 -3.46
CA TYR A 45 -0.10 -11.43 -4.76
C TYR A 45 0.97 -11.29 -5.83
N VAL A 46 1.11 -12.30 -6.67
CA VAL A 46 2.19 -12.42 -7.67
C VAL A 46 1.61 -12.55 -9.08
N ASP A 47 2.38 -12.21 -10.10
CA ASP A 47 1.97 -12.49 -11.48
C ASP A 47 1.75 -13.99 -11.71
N GLU A 48 0.81 -14.34 -12.58
CA GLU A 48 0.54 -15.74 -12.96
C GLU A 48 1.81 -16.45 -13.45
N ALA A 49 2.66 -15.74 -14.20
CA ALA A 49 3.95 -16.26 -14.67
C ALA A 49 4.92 -16.63 -13.53
N ALA A 50 4.78 -16.03 -12.34
CA ALA A 50 5.62 -16.29 -11.18
C ALA A 50 5.08 -17.45 -10.30
N VAL A 51 3.80 -17.83 -10.44
CA VAL A 51 3.16 -18.87 -9.62
C VAL A 51 3.97 -20.16 -9.62
N LYS A 52 4.40 -20.63 -10.81
CA LYS A 52 5.17 -21.88 -10.93
C LYS A 52 6.48 -21.85 -10.14
N ALA A 53 7.18 -20.71 -10.12
CA ALA A 53 8.41 -20.56 -9.36
C ALA A 53 8.15 -20.60 -7.85
N HIS A 54 7.11 -19.91 -7.39
CA HIS A 54 6.70 -19.93 -5.98
C HIS A 54 6.31 -21.33 -5.50
N LEU A 55 5.52 -22.06 -6.29
CA LEU A 55 5.19 -23.47 -5.99
C LEU A 55 6.45 -24.35 -5.94
N GLY A 56 7.42 -24.13 -6.84
CA GLY A 56 8.72 -24.83 -6.82
C GLY A 56 9.59 -24.53 -5.60
N HIS A 57 9.32 -23.42 -4.88
CA HIS A 57 9.99 -23.06 -3.64
C HIS A 57 9.24 -23.49 -2.37
N GLY A 58 8.12 -24.22 -2.51
CA GLY A 58 7.33 -24.71 -1.38
C GLY A 58 6.22 -23.77 -0.91
N ASP A 59 5.92 -22.72 -1.67
CA ASP A 59 4.69 -21.93 -1.44
C ASP A 59 3.46 -22.71 -1.95
N TYR A 60 2.25 -22.28 -1.56
CA TYR A 60 1.01 -22.88 -2.07
C TYR A 60 0.02 -21.85 -2.61
N LEU A 61 -0.80 -22.27 -3.57
CA LEU A 61 -1.81 -21.42 -4.20
C LEU A 61 -2.92 -21.02 -3.23
N GLY A 62 -3.28 -19.74 -3.25
CA GLY A 62 -4.31 -19.16 -2.39
C GLY A 62 -3.77 -18.49 -1.12
N PRO A 63 -4.66 -17.94 -0.28
CA PRO A 63 -4.28 -17.28 0.96
C PRO A 63 -3.78 -18.26 2.03
N CYS A 64 -3.01 -17.74 2.99
CA CYS A 64 -2.62 -18.51 4.17
C CYS A 64 -3.84 -18.91 5.03
N LYS A 65 -3.76 -20.06 5.71
CA LYS A 65 -4.77 -20.54 6.67
C LYS A 65 -4.39 -20.20 8.10
#